data_AF-A0A6A3M8B2-F1
#
_entry.id   AF-A0A6A3M8B2-F1
#
_cell.length_a   1.000
_cell.length_b   1.000
_cell.length_c   1.000
_cell.angle_alpha   90.00
_cell.angle_beta   90.00
_cell.angle_gamma   90.00
#
_symmetry.space_group_name_H-M   'P 1'
#
loop_
_entity.id
_entity.type
_entity.pdbx_description
1 polymer ?
#
loop_
_entity_poly.entity_id
_entity_poly.type
_entity_poly.pdbx_seq_one_letter_code
_entity_poly.pdbx_strand_id
1 'polypeptide(L)'
;MPSKLAKKPSHLPFQDVYAVKYALQVTRRSIVDGVREVECRMCRAFGPEETDATVGNKRKLQPEVKRWAGPHFRASSFLRHLNSQHEEHWAIYQTLESEEEKDKYLQVEVKKEKEEAKEEEETPKIKEEVKEKEEETTIMEEGEEEEEEGEKDHLKGEEEVAKLDETDGGQEKFVVALERETREGREKLLAAISEIMANQRKSAEALQAMISSMQTDYVSLRQRELEVREREVKCMEAERRERQEDRKALLDREQAGRREREEERKADHERFLALLNTMHTKCEQ
;
A
#
# COMPACT_ATOMS: atom_id res chain seq x y z
N MET A 1 29.85 33.88 -41.76
CA MET A 1 29.57 32.46 -42.10
C MET A 1 28.92 31.79 -40.90
N PRO A 2 27.60 31.58 -40.85
CA PRO A 2 26.98 30.85 -39.76
C PRO A 2 27.13 29.34 -40.00
N SER A 3 27.94 28.69 -39.16
CA SER A 3 28.12 27.23 -39.12
C SER A 3 26.84 26.55 -38.64
N LYS A 4 26.14 25.89 -39.57
CA LYS A 4 25.04 24.97 -39.27
C LYS A 4 25.62 23.71 -38.64
N LEU A 5 25.75 23.67 -37.32
CA LEU A 5 25.97 22.42 -36.59
C LEU A 5 24.69 21.59 -36.69
N ALA A 6 24.76 20.54 -37.50
CA ALA A 6 23.73 19.51 -37.59
C ALA A 6 23.53 18.89 -36.20
N LYS A 7 22.40 19.18 -35.55
CA LYS A 7 21.96 18.46 -34.36
C LYS A 7 21.78 16.99 -34.75
N LYS A 8 22.57 16.10 -34.15
CA LYS A 8 22.31 14.65 -34.21
C LYS A 8 20.85 14.42 -33.77
N PRO A 9 20.05 13.62 -34.51
CA PRO A 9 18.71 13.30 -34.07
C PRO A 9 18.82 12.46 -32.79
N SER A 10 18.61 13.08 -31.63
CA SER A 10 18.51 12.39 -30.34
C SER A 10 17.14 11.71 -30.21
N HIS A 11 16.70 11.03 -31.27
CA HIS A 11 15.35 10.49 -31.40
C HIS A 11 15.48 8.98 -31.36
N LEU A 12 15.34 8.43 -30.15
CA LEU A 12 15.28 7.00 -29.96
C LEU A 12 13.87 6.52 -30.35
N PRO A 13 13.76 5.46 -31.16
CA PRO A 13 12.48 4.82 -31.42
C PRO A 13 11.86 4.31 -30.11
N PHE A 14 10.53 4.11 -30.10
CA PHE A 14 9.86 3.49 -28.97
C PHE A 14 10.53 2.15 -28.64
N GLN A 15 10.93 1.97 -27.39
CA GLN A 15 11.48 0.71 -26.90
C GLN A 15 10.35 -0.08 -26.26
N ASP A 16 10.21 -1.36 -26.59
CA ASP A 16 9.17 -2.21 -26.01
C ASP A 16 9.29 -2.33 -24.48
N VAL A 17 10.49 -2.12 -23.92
CA VAL A 17 10.73 -2.00 -22.47
C VAL A 17 9.88 -0.89 -21.83
N TYR A 18 9.55 0.17 -22.57
CA TYR A 18 8.67 1.24 -22.08
C TYR A 18 7.21 0.81 -21.95
N ALA A 19 6.78 -0.24 -22.65
CA ALA A 19 5.42 -0.76 -22.53
C ALA A 19 5.17 -1.29 -21.12
N VAL A 20 6.06 -2.13 -20.61
CA VAL A 20 5.97 -2.68 -19.25
C VAL A 20 6.33 -1.62 -18.22
N LYS A 21 7.43 -0.88 -18.43
CA LYS A 21 7.91 0.08 -17.44
C LYS A 21 6.91 1.19 -17.12
N TYR A 22 6.13 1.64 -18.10
CA TYR A 22 5.19 2.75 -17.94
C TYR A 22 3.72 2.34 -18.13
N ALA A 23 3.40 1.04 -18.01
CA ALA A 23 2.05 0.53 -18.20
C ALA A 23 1.37 1.01 -19.51
N LEU A 24 2.10 0.94 -20.64
CA LEU A 24 1.62 1.33 -21.96
C LEU A 24 1.27 0.11 -22.81
N GLN A 25 0.28 0.25 -23.68
CA GLN A 25 -0.07 -0.73 -24.70
C GLN A 25 0.14 -0.13 -26.09
N VAL A 26 0.85 -0.86 -26.95
CA VAL A 26 1.03 -0.46 -28.36
C VAL A 26 -0.21 -0.83 -29.15
N THR A 27 -0.92 0.15 -29.70
CA THR A 27 -2.16 -0.07 -30.46
C THR A 27 -1.92 -0.16 -31.95
N ARG A 28 -0.96 0.60 -32.48
CA ARG A 28 -0.62 0.60 -33.92
C ARG A 28 0.89 0.54 -34.13
N ARG A 29 1.32 -0.42 -34.97
CA ARG A 29 2.69 -0.53 -35.47
C ARG A 29 2.70 -0.35 -37.00
N SER A 30 3.63 0.46 -37.49
CA SER A 30 3.95 0.61 -38.92
C SER A 30 5.22 -0.19 -39.22
N ILE A 31 5.23 -0.90 -40.35
CA ILE A 31 6.40 -1.67 -40.81
C ILE A 31 7.58 -0.74 -41.13
N VAL A 32 7.30 0.50 -41.53
CA VAL A 32 8.30 1.48 -41.98
C VAL A 32 8.83 2.34 -40.83
N ASP A 33 7.97 2.71 -39.87
CA ASP A 33 8.27 3.74 -38.86
C ASP A 33 8.27 3.21 -37.42
N GLY A 34 8.02 1.92 -37.22
CA GLY A 34 7.86 1.32 -35.90
C GLY A 34 6.53 1.69 -35.24
N VAL A 35 6.53 1.84 -33.92
CA VAL A 35 5.31 2.12 -33.14
C VAL A 35 4.73 3.49 -33.50
N ARG A 36 3.44 3.54 -33.88
CA ARG A 36 2.74 4.77 -34.26
C ARG A 36 1.80 5.28 -33.18
N GLU A 37 1.17 4.40 -32.41
CA GLU A 37 0.26 4.81 -31.35
C GLU A 37 0.45 3.92 -30.13
N VAL A 38 0.51 4.55 -28.96
CA VAL A 38 0.50 3.86 -27.65
C VAL A 38 -0.60 4.45 -26.79
N GLU A 39 -1.24 3.60 -26.00
CA GLU A 39 -2.30 3.97 -25.07
C GLU A 39 -1.92 3.60 -23.62
N CYS A 40 -2.48 4.33 -22.66
CA CYS A 40 -2.29 4.04 -21.25
C CYS A 40 -3.15 2.84 -20.82
N ARG A 41 -2.53 1.78 -20.28
CA ARG A 41 -3.27 0.62 -19.77
C ARG A 41 -4.02 0.94 -18.48
N MET A 42 -3.52 1.86 -17.65
CA MET A 42 -4.20 2.27 -16.42
C MET A 42 -5.49 3.04 -16.70
N CYS A 43 -5.50 3.95 -17.69
CA CYS A 43 -6.75 4.60 -18.13
C CYS A 43 -7.80 3.60 -18.59
N ARG A 44 -7.36 2.49 -19.21
CA ARG A 44 -8.26 1.45 -19.72
C ARG A 44 -8.73 0.50 -18.63
N ALA A 45 -7.91 0.26 -17.61
CA ALA A 45 -8.18 -0.69 -16.54
C ALA A 45 -8.96 -0.09 -15.37
N PHE A 46 -8.76 1.20 -15.04
CA PHE A 46 -9.32 1.83 -13.83
C PHE A 46 -10.12 3.10 -14.12
N GLY A 47 -10.06 3.65 -15.34
CA GLY A 47 -10.67 4.95 -15.64
C GLY A 47 -10.00 6.11 -14.90
N PRO A 48 -10.60 7.32 -14.87
CA PRO A 48 -10.05 8.48 -14.17
C PRO A 48 -10.26 8.29 -12.67
N GLU A 49 -9.21 8.48 -11.87
CA GLU A 49 -9.26 8.37 -10.42
C GLU A 49 -10.27 9.38 -9.84
N GLU A 50 -11.07 8.96 -8.85
CA GLU A 50 -12.29 9.66 -8.38
C GLU A 50 -12.00 11.01 -7.66
N THR A 51 -10.73 11.37 -7.51
CA THR A 51 -10.27 12.58 -6.80
C THR A 51 -10.63 13.89 -7.53
N ASP A 52 -10.92 13.85 -8.83
CA ASP A 52 -11.43 14.99 -9.61
C ASP A 52 -12.96 14.99 -9.78
N ALA A 53 -13.68 13.98 -9.27
CA ALA A 53 -15.14 13.93 -9.30
C ALA A 53 -15.74 14.85 -8.23
N THR A 54 -15.62 16.16 -8.46
CA THR A 54 -16.37 17.16 -7.70
C THR A 54 -17.85 16.79 -7.75
N VAL A 55 -18.43 16.55 -6.57
CA VAL A 55 -19.82 16.22 -6.30
C VAL A 55 -20.78 16.87 -7.30
N GLY A 56 -21.41 16.09 -8.18
CA GLY A 56 -22.63 16.52 -8.86
C GLY A 56 -22.84 16.18 -10.33
N ASN A 57 -21.89 15.59 -11.05
CA ASN A 57 -22.10 15.34 -12.49
C ASN A 57 -22.19 13.85 -12.83
N LYS A 58 -23.37 13.25 -12.56
CA LYS A 58 -23.74 11.88 -12.95
C LYS A 58 -24.03 11.74 -14.45
N ARG A 59 -23.07 12.11 -15.29
CA ARG A 59 -23.00 11.58 -16.65
C ARG A 59 -21.74 10.73 -16.70
N LYS A 60 -21.90 9.42 -16.93
CA LYS A 60 -20.81 8.49 -17.26
C LYS A 60 -20.07 9.06 -18.48
N LEU A 61 -19.12 9.96 -18.26
CA LEU A 61 -18.12 10.30 -19.25
C LEU A 61 -17.27 9.04 -19.35
N GLN A 62 -17.46 8.31 -20.44
CA GLN A 62 -16.55 7.25 -20.86
C GLN A 62 -15.12 7.81 -20.72
N PRO A 63 -14.24 7.21 -19.91
CA PRO A 63 -12.87 7.68 -19.82
C PRO A 63 -12.24 7.66 -21.20
N GLU A 64 -11.88 8.83 -21.71
CA GLU A 64 -11.10 8.88 -22.93
C GLU A 64 -9.70 8.35 -22.60
N VAL A 65 -9.45 7.09 -22.97
CA VAL A 65 -8.14 6.46 -22.79
C VAL A 65 -7.07 7.35 -23.41
N LYS A 66 -6.10 7.77 -22.60
CA LYS A 66 -5.05 8.65 -23.10
C LYS A 66 -4.20 7.92 -24.13
N ARG A 67 -4.20 8.43 -25.35
CA ARG A 67 -3.37 7.95 -26.46
C ARG A 67 -2.28 8.96 -26.80
N TRP A 68 -1.08 8.46 -27.08
CA TRP A 68 0.02 9.23 -27.63
C TRP A 68 0.33 8.73 -29.03
N ALA A 69 0.24 9.63 -30.00
CA ALA A 69 0.62 9.36 -31.38
C ALA A 69 2.10 9.73 -31.60
N GLY A 70 2.83 8.80 -32.21
CA GLY A 70 4.22 8.91 -32.61
C GLY A 70 4.40 9.68 -33.93
N PRO A 71 5.65 9.99 -34.28
CA PRO A 71 6.80 9.10 -34.07
C PRO A 71 7.64 9.37 -32.81
N HIS A 72 7.31 10.40 -32.01
CA HIS A 72 8.13 10.82 -30.86
C HIS A 72 7.45 10.50 -29.52
N PHE A 73 7.98 9.51 -28.83
CA PHE A 73 7.52 9.10 -27.50
C PHE A 73 8.48 9.60 -26.43
N ARG A 74 8.00 10.49 -25.55
CA ARG A 74 8.79 11.03 -24.44
C ARG A 74 8.33 10.42 -23.12
N ALA A 75 9.25 9.81 -22.38
CA ALA A 75 8.98 9.24 -21.06
C ALA A 75 8.40 10.27 -20.08
N SER A 76 8.83 11.53 -20.17
CA SER A 76 8.29 12.63 -19.35
C SER A 76 6.79 12.83 -19.55
N SER A 77 6.27 12.58 -20.75
CA SER A 77 4.84 12.73 -21.04
C SER A 77 4.01 11.61 -20.42
N PHE A 78 4.55 10.39 -20.38
CA PHE A 78 3.91 9.25 -19.74
C PHE A 78 3.92 9.40 -18.22
N LEU A 79 5.09 9.68 -17.65
CA LEU A 79 5.25 9.89 -16.20
C LEU A 79 4.37 11.01 -15.68
N ARG A 80 4.32 12.15 -16.38
CA ARG A 80 3.45 13.25 -15.98
C ARG A 80 1.99 12.83 -15.93
N HIS A 81 1.53 12.04 -16.90
CA HIS A 81 0.15 11.56 -16.93
C HIS A 81 -0.13 10.58 -15.79
N LEU A 82 0.73 9.56 -15.61
CA LEU A 82 0.61 8.57 -14.55
C LEU A 82 0.56 9.22 -13.17
N ASN A 83 1.48 10.14 -12.89
CA ASN A 83 1.52 10.87 -11.61
C ASN A 83 0.33 11.83 -11.41
N SER A 84 -0.38 12.23 -12.48
CA SER A 84 -1.47 13.23 -12.38
C SER A 84 -2.88 12.63 -12.39
N GLN A 85 -3.04 11.41 -12.90
CA GLN A 85 -4.36 10.79 -13.15
C GLN A 85 -4.50 9.40 -12.54
N HIS A 86 -3.39 8.80 -12.10
CA HIS A 86 -3.33 7.46 -11.54
C HIS A 86 -2.28 7.43 -10.42
N GLU A 87 -2.30 8.40 -9.50
CA GLU A 87 -1.21 8.53 -8.52
C GLU A 87 -1.14 7.28 -7.62
N GLU A 88 -2.29 6.81 -7.13
CA GLU A 88 -2.36 5.66 -6.22
C GLU A 88 -2.04 4.36 -6.98
N HIS A 89 -2.68 4.15 -8.13
CA HIS A 89 -2.44 2.97 -8.94
C HIS A 89 -1.02 2.89 -9.51
N TRP A 90 -0.40 4.03 -9.81
CA TRP A 90 0.99 4.10 -10.25
C TRP A 90 1.96 3.77 -9.12
N ALA A 91 1.72 4.25 -7.90
CA ALA A 91 2.51 3.90 -6.74
C ALA A 91 2.49 2.39 -6.48
N ILE A 92 1.31 1.75 -6.54
CA ILE A 92 1.17 0.30 -6.41
C ILE A 92 1.88 -0.43 -7.55
N TYR A 93 1.76 0.05 -8.79
CA TYR A 93 2.41 -0.58 -9.93
C TYR A 93 3.94 -0.56 -9.83
N GLN A 94 4.51 0.44 -9.17
CA GLN A 94 5.96 0.54 -8.94
C GLN A 94 6.46 -0.43 -7.87
N THR A 95 5.63 -0.85 -6.92
CA THR A 95 6.03 -1.83 -5.89
C THR A 95 6.03 -3.27 -6.42
N LEU A 96 5.33 -3.53 -7.52
CA LEU A 96 5.36 -4.83 -8.20
C LEU A 96 6.72 -5.04 -8.87
N GLU A 97 7.36 -6.18 -8.61
CA GLU A 97 8.67 -6.52 -9.19
C GLU A 97 8.52 -7.40 -10.43
N SER A 98 7.55 -8.32 -10.43
CA SER A 98 7.32 -9.25 -11.54
C SER A 98 6.46 -8.62 -12.65
N GLU A 99 6.85 -8.87 -13.90
CA GLU A 99 6.07 -8.46 -15.09
C GLU A 99 4.69 -9.14 -15.12
N GLU A 100 4.61 -10.39 -14.65
CA GLU A 100 3.34 -11.13 -14.61
C GLU A 100 2.35 -10.55 -13.59
N GLU A 101 2.85 -10.05 -12.45
CA GLU A 101 2.03 -9.40 -11.43
C GLU A 101 1.52 -8.05 -11.92
N LYS A 102 2.38 -7.29 -12.61
CA LYS A 102 2.02 -6.04 -13.28
C LYS A 102 0.93 -6.25 -14.32
N ASP A 103 1.04 -7.31 -15.10
CA ASP A 103 0.02 -7.65 -16.09
C ASP A 103 -1.29 -8.11 -15.47
N LYS A 104 -1.24 -8.94 -14.41
CA LYS A 104 -2.43 -9.37 -13.67
C LYS A 104 -3.15 -8.20 -13.04
N TYR A 105 -2.42 -7.27 -12.42
CA TYR A 105 -2.98 -6.06 -11.79
C TYR A 105 -3.74 -5.18 -12.79
N LEU A 106 -3.22 -5.05 -14.02
CA LEU A 106 -3.86 -4.26 -15.08
C LEU A 106 -5.02 -4.99 -15.80
N GLN A 107 -5.29 -6.27 -15.49
CA GLN A 107 -6.34 -7.08 -16.12
C GLN A 107 -7.60 -7.24 -15.26
N VAL A 108 -7.60 -6.75 -14.01
CA VAL A 108 -8.61 -7.10 -12.99
C VAL A 108 -10.03 -6.69 -13.38
N GLU A 109 -10.24 -5.63 -14.17
CA GLU A 109 -11.61 -5.16 -14.46
C GLU A 109 -12.26 -5.69 -15.76
N VAL A 110 -11.51 -6.36 -16.66
CA VAL A 110 -12.15 -7.00 -17.84
C VAL A 110 -13.02 -8.20 -17.43
N LYS A 111 -12.83 -8.73 -16.21
CA LYS A 111 -13.65 -9.83 -15.68
C LYS A 111 -14.99 -9.36 -15.08
N LYS A 112 -15.07 -8.17 -14.49
CA LYS A 112 -16.33 -7.66 -13.92
C LYS A 112 -17.39 -7.40 -15.00
N GLU A 113 -17.02 -6.76 -16.10
CA GLU A 113 -17.98 -6.46 -17.18
C GLU A 113 -18.44 -7.72 -17.95
N LYS A 114 -17.66 -8.80 -17.93
CA LYS A 114 -17.98 -10.04 -18.66
C LYS A 114 -18.80 -11.04 -17.83
N GLU A 115 -18.77 -10.94 -16.51
CA GLU A 115 -19.68 -11.68 -15.62
C GLU A 115 -21.03 -10.98 -15.49
N GLU A 116 -21.07 -9.64 -15.40
CA GLU A 116 -22.34 -8.88 -15.38
C GLU A 116 -23.13 -8.98 -16.69
N ALA A 117 -22.46 -9.08 -17.85
CA ALA A 117 -23.14 -9.28 -19.14
C ALA A 117 -23.67 -10.71 -19.35
N LYS A 118 -23.28 -11.68 -18.50
CA LYS A 118 -23.78 -13.07 -18.58
C LYS A 118 -24.93 -13.33 -17.60
N GLU A 119 -25.13 -12.47 -16.61
CA GLU A 119 -26.22 -12.56 -15.63
C GLU A 119 -27.51 -11.82 -16.10
N GLU A 120 -27.41 -10.87 -17.03
CA GLU A 120 -28.58 -10.14 -17.55
C GLU A 120 -29.37 -10.85 -18.68
N GLU A 121 -28.88 -11.95 -19.27
CA GLU A 121 -29.54 -12.63 -20.40
C GLU A 121 -30.35 -13.90 -20.04
N GLU A 122 -30.38 -14.31 -18.77
CA GLU A 122 -31.20 -15.45 -18.29
C GLU A 122 -32.25 -15.03 -17.26
N THR A 123 -33.20 -14.17 -17.64
CA THR A 123 -34.55 -14.21 -17.03
C THR A 123 -35.65 -13.90 -18.05
N PRO A 124 -36.55 -14.85 -18.30
CA PRO A 124 -37.94 -14.52 -18.55
C PRO A 124 -38.83 -15.05 -17.42
N LYS A 125 -39.58 -14.12 -16.82
CA LYS A 125 -40.94 -14.29 -16.26
C LYS A 125 -41.27 -15.65 -15.63
N ILE A 126 -41.43 -15.67 -14.31
CA ILE A 126 -42.69 -16.06 -13.66
C ILE A 126 -42.85 -15.19 -12.41
N LYS A 127 -44.02 -14.54 -12.34
CA LYS A 127 -44.48 -13.74 -11.22
C LYS A 127 -45.08 -14.64 -10.13
N GLU A 128 -45.05 -14.13 -8.91
CA GLU A 128 -45.99 -14.40 -7.83
C GLU A 128 -46.06 -15.85 -7.35
N GLU A 129 -45.47 -16.12 -6.18
CA GLU A 129 -46.22 -16.61 -5.02
C GLU A 129 -45.32 -16.76 -3.78
N VAL A 130 -45.75 -16.18 -2.65
CA VAL A 130 -45.57 -16.67 -1.27
C VAL A 130 -44.12 -16.70 -0.74
N LYS A 131 -43.67 -15.69 0.01
CA LYS A 131 -43.81 -15.52 1.47
C LYS A 131 -43.25 -16.70 2.29
N GLU A 132 -42.34 -16.34 3.19
CA GLU A 132 -41.89 -17.04 4.41
C GLU A 132 -40.69 -18.00 4.34
N LYS A 133 -39.77 -17.70 5.29
CA LYS A 133 -38.78 -18.57 5.97
C LYS A 133 -37.46 -18.80 5.24
N GLU A 134 -36.40 -18.18 5.75
CA GLU A 134 -35.55 -18.61 6.88
C GLU A 134 -34.60 -19.74 6.46
N GLU A 135 -33.32 -19.45 6.67
CA GLU A 135 -32.20 -20.37 6.92
C GLU A 135 -31.89 -21.47 5.90
N GLU A 136 -30.74 -21.34 5.21
CA GLU A 136 -29.77 -22.43 5.00
C GLU A 136 -28.53 -21.88 4.27
N THR A 137 -27.39 -21.69 4.95
CA THR A 137 -26.20 -22.58 4.96
C THR A 137 -25.27 -22.48 3.75
N THR A 138 -23.96 -22.57 4.01
CA THR A 138 -22.89 -23.29 3.25
C THR A 138 -21.61 -22.42 3.20
N ILE A 139 -20.65 -22.59 4.14
CA ILE A 139 -19.51 -23.56 4.19
C ILE A 139 -18.33 -23.11 3.32
N MET A 140 -17.14 -22.98 3.93
CA MET A 140 -15.86 -23.60 3.53
C MET A 140 -14.79 -23.26 4.60
N GLU A 141 -14.69 -24.11 5.63
CA GLU A 141 -13.49 -24.25 6.46
C GLU A 141 -12.74 -25.49 5.98
N GLU A 142 -11.48 -25.31 5.59
CA GLU A 142 -10.45 -26.35 5.49
C GLU A 142 -10.08 -26.74 6.94
N GLY A 143 -9.98 -28.00 7.36
CA GLY A 143 -9.48 -29.16 6.64
C GLY A 143 -8.12 -29.55 7.22
N GLU A 144 -8.07 -29.91 8.51
CA GLU A 144 -6.94 -30.63 9.11
C GLU A 144 -7.46 -31.93 9.70
N GLU A 145 -7.07 -33.01 9.01
CA GLU A 145 -7.27 -34.41 9.34
C GLU A 145 -6.23 -34.80 10.40
N GLU A 146 -6.67 -35.31 11.56
CA GLU A 146 -5.85 -36.23 12.35
C GLU A 146 -6.66 -37.50 12.64
N GLU A 147 -6.01 -38.59 12.26
CA GLU A 147 -6.41 -39.99 12.24
C GLU A 147 -6.69 -40.51 13.67
N GLU A 148 -7.80 -41.22 13.86
CA GLU A 148 -7.83 -42.69 14.01
C GLU A 148 -7.23 -43.18 15.35
N GLU A 149 -8.09 -43.58 16.28
CA GLU A 149 -8.01 -44.92 16.89
C GLU A 149 -9.39 -45.29 17.44
N GLY A 150 -9.98 -46.34 16.84
CA GLY A 150 -11.30 -46.83 17.17
C GLY A 150 -11.30 -47.74 18.38
N GLU A 151 -12.24 -47.51 19.29
CA GLU A 151 -12.65 -48.50 20.28
C GLU A 151 -14.16 -48.72 20.13
N LYS A 152 -14.49 -49.67 19.25
CA LYS A 152 -15.85 -50.06 18.90
C LYS A 152 -16.31 -51.15 19.85
N ASP A 153 -16.72 -50.76 21.05
CA ASP A 153 -17.29 -51.70 22.01
C ASP A 153 -18.75 -52.03 21.69
N HIS A 154 -18.90 -53.30 21.35
CA HIS A 154 -20.12 -53.98 20.96
C HIS A 154 -20.94 -54.32 22.21
N LEU A 155 -21.83 -53.43 22.64
CA LEU A 155 -22.83 -53.75 23.67
C LEU A 155 -23.98 -54.55 23.03
N LYS A 156 -23.88 -55.87 23.17
CA LYS A 156 -25.00 -56.80 22.98
C LYS A 156 -26.11 -56.44 23.96
N GLY A 157 -27.31 -56.26 23.42
CA GLY A 157 -28.54 -56.25 24.21
C GLY A 157 -28.75 -57.63 24.83
N GLU A 158 -28.73 -57.68 26.15
CA GLU A 158 -29.41 -58.69 26.94
C GLU A 158 -30.67 -58.02 27.49
N GLU A 159 -31.78 -58.26 26.79
CA GLU A 159 -33.13 -57.91 27.22
C GLU A 159 -33.55 -58.92 28.30
N GLU A 160 -33.03 -58.74 29.52
CA GLU A 160 -33.51 -59.44 30.70
C GLU A 160 -34.79 -58.71 31.19
N VAL A 161 -35.94 -59.15 30.66
CA VAL A 161 -37.27 -58.77 31.15
C VAL A 161 -37.45 -59.36 32.55
N ALA A 162 -36.95 -58.64 33.56
CA ALA A 162 -37.21 -58.94 34.95
C ALA A 162 -38.73 -58.82 35.21
N LYS A 163 -39.36 -59.94 35.58
CA LYS A 163 -40.71 -59.98 36.14
C LYS A 163 -40.72 -59.14 37.41
N LEU A 164 -41.31 -57.96 37.33
CA LEU A 164 -41.57 -57.11 38.49
C LEU A 164 -42.74 -57.69 39.27
N ASP A 165 -42.41 -58.24 40.43
CA ASP A 165 -43.35 -58.60 41.47
C ASP A 165 -44.01 -57.30 41.97
N GLU A 166 -45.33 -57.20 41.85
CA GLU A 166 -46.16 -56.05 42.23
C GLU A 166 -46.20 -55.91 43.76
N THR A 167 -45.09 -55.47 44.33
CA THR A 167 -45.04 -54.99 45.71
C THR A 167 -45.02 -53.46 45.68
N ASP A 168 -45.92 -52.87 46.46
CA ASP A 168 -46.21 -51.42 46.60
C ASP A 168 -44.95 -50.54 46.83
N GLY A 169 -43.82 -51.13 47.26
CA GLY A 169 -42.54 -50.45 47.41
C GLY A 169 -41.67 -50.30 46.13
N GLY A 170 -42.09 -50.86 44.99
CA GLY A 170 -41.34 -50.79 43.73
C GLY A 170 -41.50 -49.46 42.97
N GLN A 171 -42.66 -48.82 43.07
CA GLN A 171 -42.96 -47.59 42.34
C GLN A 171 -42.18 -46.38 42.88
N GLU A 172 -41.98 -46.28 44.18
CA GLU A 172 -41.18 -45.20 44.78
C GLU A 172 -39.70 -45.25 44.34
N LYS A 173 -39.13 -46.45 44.20
CA LYS A 173 -37.72 -46.61 43.79
C LYS A 173 -37.47 -46.14 42.36
N PHE A 174 -38.43 -46.36 41.46
CA PHE A 174 -38.33 -45.92 40.08
C PHE A 174 -38.39 -44.40 39.94
N VAL A 175 -39.30 -43.74 40.66
CA VAL A 175 -39.40 -42.26 40.68
C VAL A 175 -38.10 -41.64 41.21
N VAL A 176 -37.55 -42.17 42.30
CA VAL A 176 -36.28 -41.70 42.87
C VAL A 176 -35.10 -41.89 41.92
N ALA A 177 -35.08 -42.98 41.13
CA ALA A 177 -34.04 -43.21 40.12
C ALA A 177 -34.13 -42.20 38.97
N LEU A 178 -35.34 -41.93 38.47
CA LEU A 178 -35.58 -40.97 37.39
C LEU A 178 -35.26 -39.52 37.82
N GLU A 179 -35.57 -39.16 39.07
CA GLU A 179 -35.18 -37.86 39.65
C GLU A 179 -33.66 -37.73 39.80
N ARG A 180 -32.94 -38.81 40.14
CA ARG A 180 -31.48 -38.81 40.17
C ARG A 180 -30.90 -38.62 38.78
N GLU A 181 -31.38 -39.36 37.78
CA GLU A 181 -30.88 -39.28 36.40
C GLU A 181 -31.13 -37.89 35.78
N THR A 182 -32.32 -37.32 36.00
CA THR A 182 -32.64 -35.96 35.53
C THR A 182 -31.78 -34.90 36.24
N ARG A 183 -31.44 -35.10 37.51
CA ARG A 183 -30.51 -34.23 38.25
C ARG A 183 -29.09 -34.33 37.69
N GLU A 184 -28.59 -35.54 37.49
CA GLU A 184 -27.25 -35.77 36.92
C GLU A 184 -27.14 -35.19 35.50
N GLY A 185 -28.18 -35.34 34.68
CA GLY A 185 -28.23 -34.73 33.35
C GLY A 185 -28.16 -33.19 33.39
N ARG A 186 -28.86 -32.56 34.33
CA ARG A 186 -28.78 -31.10 34.55
C ARG A 186 -27.40 -30.66 35.01
N GLU A 187 -26.79 -31.39 35.94
CA GLU A 187 -25.44 -31.09 36.45
C GLU A 187 -24.39 -31.20 35.33
N LYS A 188 -24.48 -32.24 34.48
CA LYS A 188 -23.64 -32.38 33.28
C LYS A 188 -23.82 -31.24 32.29
N LEU A 189 -25.07 -30.84 32.02
CA LEU A 189 -25.36 -29.71 31.12
C LEU A 189 -24.79 -28.40 31.66
N LEU A 190 -24.94 -28.12 32.95
CA LEU A 190 -24.37 -26.93 33.59
C LEU A 190 -22.84 -26.93 33.56
N ALA A 191 -22.21 -28.10 33.76
CA ALA A 191 -20.77 -28.24 33.64
C ALA A 191 -20.28 -27.94 32.20
N ALA A 192 -20.95 -28.50 31.19
CA ALA A 192 -20.63 -28.23 29.78
C ALA A 192 -20.81 -26.74 29.42
N ILE A 193 -21.91 -26.10 29.87
CA ILE A 193 -22.11 -24.66 29.66
C ILE A 193 -21.00 -23.86 30.35
N SER A 194 -20.60 -24.23 31.57
CA SER A 194 -19.51 -23.58 32.29
C SER A 194 -18.18 -23.66 31.53
N GLU A 195 -17.88 -24.83 30.97
CA GLU A 195 -16.68 -25.06 30.15
C GLU A 195 -16.69 -24.22 28.87
N ILE A 196 -17.81 -24.19 28.14
CA ILE A 196 -17.98 -23.35 26.94
C ILE A 196 -17.72 -21.88 27.28
N MET A 197 -18.33 -21.37 28.36
CA MET A 197 -18.15 -19.99 28.80
C MET A 197 -16.71 -19.71 29.27
N ALA A 198 -16.01 -20.70 29.84
CA ALA A 198 -14.61 -20.57 30.19
C ALA A 198 -13.72 -20.48 28.95
N ASN A 199 -13.98 -21.30 27.93
CA ASN A 199 -13.25 -21.28 26.66
C ASN A 199 -13.50 -19.97 25.89
N GLN A 200 -14.74 -19.47 25.86
CA GLN A 200 -15.07 -18.18 25.27
C GLN A 200 -14.37 -17.01 25.98
N ARG A 201 -14.23 -17.06 27.30
CA ARG A 201 -13.45 -16.04 28.05
C ARG A 201 -11.97 -16.08 27.68
N LYS A 202 -11.37 -17.28 27.61
CA LYS A 202 -9.97 -17.44 27.21
C LYS A 202 -9.70 -16.92 25.80
N SER A 203 -10.59 -17.22 24.84
CA SER A 203 -10.43 -16.72 23.47
C SER A 203 -10.60 -15.20 23.38
N ALA A 204 -11.54 -14.62 24.13
CA ALA A 204 -11.71 -13.17 24.22
C ALA A 204 -10.48 -12.49 24.83
N GLU A 205 -9.90 -13.04 25.90
CA GLU A 205 -8.67 -12.55 26.51
C GLU A 205 -7.48 -12.63 25.55
N ALA A 206 -7.35 -13.71 24.80
CA ALA A 206 -6.30 -13.87 23.78
C ALA A 206 -6.43 -12.82 22.66
N LEU A 207 -7.65 -12.60 22.15
CA LEU A 207 -7.92 -11.55 21.15
C LEU A 207 -7.60 -10.15 21.69
N GLN A 208 -7.99 -9.87 22.93
CA GLN A 208 -7.68 -8.59 23.57
C GLN A 208 -6.17 -8.39 23.73
N ALA A 209 -5.43 -9.43 24.09
CA ALA A 209 -3.97 -9.37 24.19
C ALA A 209 -3.32 -9.10 22.81
N MET A 210 -3.79 -9.77 21.76
CA MET A 210 -3.30 -9.54 20.40
C MET A 210 -3.56 -8.10 19.94
N ILE A 211 -4.78 -7.58 20.11
CA ILE A 211 -5.11 -6.19 19.76
C ILE A 211 -4.22 -5.20 20.53
N SER A 212 -4.02 -5.44 21.83
CA SER A 212 -3.17 -4.57 22.68
C SER A 212 -1.71 -4.58 22.21
N SER A 213 -1.18 -5.74 21.83
CA SER A 213 0.17 -5.85 21.28
C SER A 213 0.31 -5.09 19.95
N MET A 214 -0.65 -5.27 19.04
CA MET A 214 -0.67 -4.59 17.74
C MET A 214 -0.76 -3.06 17.90
N GLN A 215 -1.58 -2.58 18.85
CA GLN A 215 -1.67 -1.15 19.17
C GLN A 215 -0.32 -0.61 19.68
N THR A 216 0.37 -1.37 20.53
CA THR A 216 1.70 -1.00 21.06
C THR A 216 2.74 -0.92 19.94
N ASP A 217 2.72 -1.89 19.02
CA ASP A 217 3.62 -1.92 17.87
C ASP A 217 3.35 -0.75 16.91
N TYR A 218 2.08 -0.43 16.65
CA TYR A 218 1.70 0.71 15.83
C TYR A 218 2.20 2.03 16.42
N VAL A 219 1.99 2.25 17.72
CA VAL A 219 2.49 3.46 18.41
C VAL A 219 4.02 3.51 18.37
N SER A 220 4.70 2.39 18.57
CA SER A 220 6.16 2.30 18.51
C SER A 220 6.72 2.55 17.11
N LEU A 221 6.04 2.06 16.07
CA LEU A 221 6.38 2.34 14.68
C LEU A 221 6.22 3.83 14.37
N ARG A 222 5.08 4.40 14.74
CA ARG A 222 4.80 5.83 14.55
C ARG A 222 5.82 6.71 15.26
N GLN A 223 6.24 6.35 16.46
CA GLN A 223 7.29 7.05 17.19
C GLN A 223 8.63 7.03 16.43
N ARG A 224 9.02 5.86 15.89
CA ARG A 224 10.25 5.73 15.08
C ARG A 224 10.19 6.57 13.80
N GLU A 225 9.03 6.62 13.13
CA GLU A 225 8.85 7.51 11.95
C GLU A 225 9.06 8.98 12.31
N LEU A 226 8.54 9.42 13.46
CA LEU A 226 8.72 10.80 13.92
C LEU A 226 10.18 11.10 14.25
N GLU A 227 10.90 10.18 14.89
CA GLU A 227 12.33 10.34 15.17
C GLU A 227 13.17 10.43 13.90
N VAL A 228 12.85 9.64 12.86
CA VAL A 228 13.53 9.72 11.56
C VAL A 228 13.30 11.09 10.93
N ARG A 229 12.05 11.56 10.88
CA ARG A 229 11.72 12.90 10.36
C ARG A 229 12.42 14.02 11.14
N GLU A 230 12.50 13.90 12.46
CA GLU A 230 13.23 14.88 13.29
C GLU A 230 14.72 14.92 12.95
N ARG A 231 15.35 13.76 12.74
CA ARG A 231 16.76 13.67 12.32
C ARG A 231 16.97 14.27 10.93
N GLU A 232 16.07 14.03 9.98
CA GLU A 232 16.12 14.61 8.63
C GLU A 232 16.04 16.14 8.69
N VAL A 233 15.10 16.69 9.45
CA VAL A 233 14.97 18.14 9.65
C VAL A 233 16.24 18.71 10.26
N LYS A 234 16.79 18.08 11.30
CA LYS A 234 18.07 18.51 11.93
C LYS A 234 19.23 18.49 10.94
N CYS A 235 19.32 17.48 10.08
CA CYS A 235 20.35 17.38 9.04
C CYS A 235 20.21 18.54 8.03
N MET A 236 18.99 18.79 7.54
CA MET A 236 18.73 19.90 6.62
C MET A 236 19.02 21.28 7.23
N GLU A 237 18.73 21.47 8.52
CA GLU A 237 19.07 22.70 9.24
C GLU A 237 20.58 22.88 9.44
N ALA A 238 21.30 21.81 9.76
CA ALA A 238 22.76 21.82 9.86
C ALA A 238 23.40 22.19 8.52
N GLU A 239 22.93 21.60 7.42
CA GLU A 239 23.41 21.91 6.07
C GLU A 239 23.09 23.35 5.66
N ARG A 240 21.94 23.91 6.09
CA ARG A 240 21.64 25.34 5.90
C ARG A 240 22.58 26.23 6.69
N ARG A 241 22.92 25.85 7.93
CA ARG A 241 23.86 26.58 8.79
C ARG A 241 25.26 26.58 8.18
N GLU A 242 25.75 25.42 7.73
CA GLU A 242 27.04 25.30 7.05
C GLU A 242 27.13 26.22 5.83
N ARG A 243 26.10 26.22 4.96
CA ARG A 243 26.06 27.15 3.81
C ARG A 243 26.05 28.63 4.23
N GLN A 244 25.47 28.97 5.38
CA GLN A 244 25.51 30.34 5.90
C GLN A 244 26.90 30.69 6.41
N GLU A 245 27.55 29.77 7.11
CA GLU A 245 28.93 29.91 7.60
C GLU A 245 29.92 30.03 6.45
N ASP A 246 29.79 29.21 5.40
CA ASP A 246 30.61 29.31 4.18
C ASP A 246 30.48 30.66 3.48
N ARG A 247 29.24 31.15 3.32
CA ARG A 247 29.00 32.48 2.76
C ARG A 247 29.63 33.57 3.60
N LYS A 248 29.51 33.48 4.93
CA LYS A 248 30.13 34.42 5.85
C LYS A 248 31.66 34.37 5.74
N ALA A 249 32.24 33.18 5.73
CA ALA A 249 33.68 32.97 5.60
C ALA A 249 34.23 33.53 4.28
N LEU A 250 33.48 33.41 3.18
CA LEU A 250 33.85 33.99 1.89
C LEU A 250 33.89 35.53 1.95
N LEU A 251 32.89 36.15 2.57
CA LEU A 251 32.85 37.61 2.77
C LEU A 251 33.99 38.07 3.67
N ASP A 252 34.25 37.36 4.76
CA ASP A 252 35.34 37.68 5.68
C ASP A 252 36.71 37.59 4.99
N ARG A 253 36.90 36.58 4.13
CA ARG A 253 38.12 36.43 3.30
C ARG A 253 38.26 37.54 2.28
N GLU A 254 37.18 37.95 1.61
CA GLU A 254 37.20 39.06 0.68
C GLU A 254 37.55 40.38 1.40
N GLN A 255 36.95 40.62 2.56
CA GLN A 255 37.22 41.80 3.38
C GLN A 255 38.65 41.81 3.91
N ALA A 256 39.19 40.65 4.31
CA ALA A 256 40.59 40.51 4.69
C ALA A 256 41.52 40.86 3.52
N GLY A 257 41.26 40.32 2.33
CA GLY A 257 42.04 40.66 1.13
C GLY A 257 41.92 42.13 0.71
N ARG A 258 40.79 42.80 0.98
CA ARG A 258 40.65 44.25 0.78
C ARG A 258 41.53 45.04 1.76
N ARG A 259 41.57 44.63 3.04
CA ARG A 259 42.42 45.24 4.08
C ARG A 259 43.90 45.08 3.74
N GLU A 260 44.34 43.88 3.37
CA GLU A 260 45.72 43.59 2.98
C GLU A 260 46.19 44.47 1.81
N ARG A 261 45.39 44.58 0.74
CA ARG A 261 45.70 45.48 -0.38
C ARG A 261 45.74 46.96 0.01
N GLU A 262 44.96 47.37 1.01
CA GLU A 262 44.99 48.74 1.51
C GLU A 262 46.25 49.02 2.33
N GLU A 263 46.66 48.06 3.16
CA GLU A 263 47.91 48.10 3.91
C GLU A 263 49.12 48.12 2.97
N GLU A 264 49.12 47.32 1.90
CA GLU A 264 50.16 47.35 0.86
C GLU A 264 50.24 48.73 0.19
N ARG A 265 49.10 49.30 -0.23
CA ARG A 265 49.06 50.68 -0.79
C ARG A 265 49.59 51.72 0.20
N LYS A 266 49.26 51.58 1.49
CA LYS A 266 49.77 52.46 2.55
C LYS A 266 51.29 52.32 2.68
N ALA A 267 51.81 51.10 2.70
CA ALA A 267 53.24 50.83 2.78
C ALA A 267 54.01 51.36 1.56
N ASP A 268 53.49 51.19 0.35
CA ASP A 268 54.09 51.74 -0.87
C ASP A 268 54.10 53.27 -0.87
N HIS A 269 53.01 53.89 -0.41
CA HIS A 269 52.94 55.34 -0.24
C HIS A 269 53.98 55.84 0.77
N GLU A 270 54.15 55.16 1.90
CA GLU A 270 55.17 55.49 2.90
C GLU A 270 56.60 55.34 2.35
N ARG A 271 56.87 54.26 1.59
CA ARG A 271 58.18 54.08 0.92
C ARG A 271 58.46 55.21 -0.06
N PHE A 272 57.45 55.63 -0.82
CA PHE A 272 57.57 56.74 -1.76
C PHE A 272 57.89 58.07 -1.03
N LEU A 273 57.17 58.38 0.05
CA LEU A 273 57.45 59.56 0.88
C LEU A 273 58.86 59.53 1.48
N ALA A 274 59.30 58.37 1.95
CA ALA A 274 60.67 58.20 2.46
C ALA A 274 61.71 58.49 1.37
N LEU A 275 61.50 58.02 0.14
CA LEU A 275 62.39 58.28 -0.99
C LEU A 275 62.47 59.77 -1.33
N LEU A 276 61.33 60.47 -1.38
CA LEU A 276 61.31 61.93 -1.60
C LEU A 276 62.11 62.67 -0.52
N ASN A 277 61.95 62.31 0.75
CA ASN A 277 62.71 62.90 1.84
C ASN A 277 64.23 62.66 1.66
N THR A 278 64.65 61.46 1.23
CA THR A 278 66.07 61.19 0.96
C THR A 278 66.63 61.97 -0.22
N MET A 279 65.82 62.30 -1.23
CA MET A 279 66.24 63.15 -2.34
C MET A 279 66.38 64.60 -1.89
N HIS A 280 65.44 65.08 -1.07
CA HIS A 280 65.48 66.44 -0.57
C HIS A 280 66.70 66.70 0.30
N THR A 281 67.04 65.78 1.22
CA THR A 281 68.22 65.91 2.09
C THR A 281 69.53 65.83 1.34
N LYS A 282 69.58 65.14 0.19
CA LYS A 282 70.77 65.11 -0.69
C LYS A 282 70.99 66.40 -1.47
N CYS A 283 69.93 67.16 -1.77
CA CYS A 283 70.06 68.45 -2.47
C CYS A 283 70.54 69.58 -1.55
N GLU A 284 70.43 69.42 -0.23
CA GLU A 284 70.84 70.44 0.75
C GLU A 284 72.32 70.30 1.19
N GLN A 285 73.00 69.22 0.79
CA GLN A 285 74.42 68.97 1.04
C GLN A 285 75.29 69.40 -0.13
#